data_AF-A0AAI9VET0-F1
#
_entry.id   AF-A0AAI9VET0-F1
#
_cell.length_a   1.000
_cell.length_b   1.000
_cell.length_c   1.000
_cell.angle_alpha   90.00
_cell.angle_beta   90.00
_cell.angle_gamma   90.00
#
_symmetry.space_group_name_H-M   'P 1'
#
loop_
_entity.id
_entity.type
_entity.pdbx_description
1 polymer ?
#
loop_
_entity_poly.entity_id
_entity_poly.type
_entity_poly.pdbx_seq_one_letter_code
_entity_poly.pdbx_strand_id
1 'polypeptide(L)'
;MCVFQPVKAWRYFVQALASCQQFSFLTPEAQQRYHRNVESGDESRNYSIDTLQQAVYWSSWKSEREMRGDLYLPGFSLSDQELAFYPPFFPTPPAPRAEVEAATDPRLARERTSWYFYLAEISLRRLASRISAEMVGLQKEHPTRQAYLAAMAAAVPQYEEQAQEWISSLPSSLSFAEPPEEDDVCRFVLRGHAVNLYEVIYWPFTTAFLDALGANPEFAGEVLTPSVELLAQKGLENHAYRLAINRLGYRHRHHGTLPMMRSCSRSALVLVAAALLTQSSGTEGGHSLPNDWYGAVGEVVDLLAFWECETREMELVRRVLDKACGMISAPSPSAYRLRV
;
A
#
# COMPACT_ATOMS: atom_id res chain seq x y z
N MET A 1 1.12 -19.64 -22.75
CA MET A 1 0.51 -18.40 -22.22
C MET A 1 0.64 -18.45 -20.70
N CYS A 2 1.24 -17.43 -20.07
CA CYS A 2 1.38 -17.35 -18.61
C CYS A 2 0.20 -16.54 -18.07
N VAL A 3 -0.54 -17.07 -17.09
CA VAL A 3 -1.69 -16.40 -16.44
C VAL A 3 -1.46 -16.27 -14.94
N PHE A 4 -2.05 -15.26 -14.30
CA PHE A 4 -1.93 -15.09 -12.86
C PHE A 4 -2.64 -16.22 -12.09
N GLN A 5 -1.95 -16.84 -11.13
CA GLN A 5 -2.48 -17.92 -10.30
C GLN A 5 -2.37 -17.58 -8.80
N PRO A 6 -3.08 -16.53 -8.31
CA PRO A 6 -2.89 -15.99 -6.96
C PRO A 6 -3.12 -17.02 -5.85
N VAL A 7 -4.17 -17.84 -5.96
CA VAL A 7 -4.45 -18.91 -4.97
C VAL A 7 -3.33 -19.95 -4.94
N LYS A 8 -2.78 -20.31 -6.11
CA LYS A 8 -1.69 -21.29 -6.19
C LYS A 8 -0.38 -20.70 -5.62
N ALA A 9 -0.09 -19.45 -5.94
CA ALA A 9 1.06 -18.73 -5.41
C ALA A 9 0.98 -18.62 -3.87
N TRP A 10 -0.18 -18.23 -3.32
CA TRP A 10 -0.40 -18.20 -1.88
C TRP A 10 -0.12 -19.55 -1.21
N ARG A 11 -0.60 -20.68 -1.78
CA ARG A 11 -0.29 -22.02 -1.26
C ARG A 11 1.21 -22.31 -1.21
N TYR A 12 1.96 -21.88 -2.22
CA TYR A 12 3.42 -22.04 -2.21
C TYR A 12 4.10 -21.17 -1.15
N PHE A 13 3.63 -19.95 -0.92
CA PHE A 13 4.16 -19.12 0.16
C PHE A 13 3.88 -19.71 1.55
N VAL A 14 2.66 -20.24 1.76
CA VAL A 14 2.33 -20.97 3.01
C VAL A 14 3.21 -22.20 3.18
N GLN A 15 3.42 -22.99 2.11
CA GLN A 15 4.28 -24.16 2.16
C GLN A 15 5.75 -23.78 2.44
N ALA A 16 6.25 -22.71 1.82
CA ALA A 16 7.59 -22.19 2.07
C ALA A 16 7.75 -21.77 3.54
N LEU A 17 6.76 -21.06 4.10
CA LEU A 17 6.74 -20.69 5.52
C LEU A 17 6.71 -21.89 6.46
N ALA A 18 5.96 -22.94 6.11
CA ALA A 18 5.95 -24.19 6.86
C ALA A 18 7.33 -24.87 6.84
N SER A 19 8.00 -24.90 5.69
CA SER A 19 9.38 -25.42 5.58
C SER A 19 10.38 -24.57 6.38
N CYS A 20 10.18 -23.25 6.43
CA CYS A 20 11.04 -22.35 7.21
C CYS A 20 10.97 -22.62 8.72
N GLN A 21 9.93 -23.29 9.24
CA GLN A 21 9.80 -23.56 10.69
C GLN A 21 10.94 -24.43 11.26
N GLN A 22 11.71 -25.09 10.38
CA GLN A 22 12.89 -25.86 10.77
C GLN A 22 14.17 -25.01 10.85
N PHE A 23 14.12 -23.72 10.50
CA PHE A 23 15.29 -22.85 10.54
C PHE A 23 15.66 -22.49 11.96
N SER A 24 16.95 -22.64 12.27
CA SER A 24 17.47 -22.46 13.63
C SER A 24 17.31 -21.02 14.14
N PHE A 25 17.30 -20.01 13.26
CA PHE A 25 17.16 -18.60 13.69
C PHE A 25 15.76 -18.27 14.24
N LEU A 26 14.76 -19.13 14.03
CA LEU A 26 13.42 -18.93 14.59
C LEU A 26 13.33 -19.29 16.07
N THR A 27 14.33 -19.98 16.63
CA THR A 27 14.31 -20.31 18.07
C THR A 27 14.69 -19.09 18.92
N PRO A 28 14.05 -18.88 20.09
CA PRO A 28 14.39 -17.79 21.00
C PRO A 28 15.88 -17.77 21.38
N GLU A 29 16.48 -18.94 21.56
CA GLU A 29 17.89 -19.09 21.92
C GLU A 29 18.81 -18.61 20.81
N ALA A 30 18.46 -18.86 19.54
CA ALA A 30 19.25 -18.44 18.39
C ALA A 30 19.20 -16.92 18.21
N GLN A 31 18.05 -16.30 18.47
CA GLN A 31 17.87 -14.84 18.45
C GLN A 31 18.70 -14.18 19.57
N GLN A 32 18.59 -14.67 20.80
CA GLN A 32 19.39 -14.18 21.94
C GLN A 32 20.90 -14.37 21.74
N ARG A 33 21.30 -15.49 21.12
CA ARG A 33 22.70 -15.76 20.79
C ARG A 33 23.21 -14.84 19.68
N TYR A 34 22.37 -14.48 18.71
CA TYR A 34 22.75 -13.50 17.68
C TYR A 34 23.09 -12.14 18.32
N HIS A 35 22.23 -11.63 19.20
CA HIS A 35 22.50 -10.38 19.92
C HIS A 35 23.83 -10.41 20.68
N ARG A 36 24.10 -11.49 21.43
CA ARG A 36 25.37 -11.66 22.15
C ARG A 36 26.60 -11.78 21.23
N ASN A 37 26.47 -12.45 20.09
CA ASN A 37 27.59 -12.69 19.19
C ASN A 37 27.99 -11.43 18.39
N VAL A 38 27.02 -10.56 18.07
CA VAL A 38 27.30 -9.23 17.49
C VAL A 38 28.07 -8.38 18.50
N GLU A 39 27.71 -8.41 19.78
CA GLU A 39 28.42 -7.72 20.86
C GLU A 39 29.85 -8.27 21.09
N SER A 40 30.06 -9.57 20.86
CA SER A 40 31.35 -10.23 21.12
C SER A 40 32.32 -10.27 19.92
N GLY A 41 31.90 -9.84 18.72
CA GLY A 41 32.73 -9.81 17.52
C GLY A 41 33.18 -11.20 17.01
N ASP A 42 32.46 -12.27 17.35
CA ASP A 42 32.83 -13.64 16.96
C ASP A 42 32.38 -13.94 15.52
N GLU A 43 33.33 -13.90 14.58
CA GLU A 43 33.14 -14.09 13.13
C GLU A 43 32.88 -15.55 12.72
N SER A 44 32.79 -16.51 13.64
CA SER A 44 32.76 -17.95 13.31
C SER A 44 31.46 -18.50 12.68
N ARG A 45 30.43 -17.67 12.47
CA ARG A 45 29.18 -18.09 11.82
C ARG A 45 29.27 -18.02 10.31
N ASN A 46 28.60 -18.96 9.64
CA ASN A 46 28.36 -18.89 8.20
C ASN A 46 27.23 -17.88 7.92
N TYR A 47 27.50 -16.59 8.18
CA TYR A 47 26.55 -15.47 8.09
C TYR A 47 25.78 -15.45 6.76
N SER A 48 26.39 -15.93 5.68
CA SER A 48 25.77 -16.04 4.36
C SER A 48 24.59 -17.04 4.32
N ILE A 49 24.65 -18.16 5.04
CA ILE A 49 23.55 -19.14 5.06
C ILE A 49 22.38 -18.62 5.88
N ASP A 50 22.65 -18.04 7.06
CA ASP A 50 21.61 -17.50 7.94
C ASP A 50 20.85 -16.33 7.27
N THR A 51 21.57 -15.44 6.59
CA THR A 51 20.97 -14.32 5.83
C THR A 51 20.11 -14.82 4.66
N LEU A 52 20.55 -15.86 3.94
CA LEU A 52 19.75 -16.47 2.87
C LEU A 52 18.48 -17.15 3.41
N GLN A 53 18.58 -17.91 4.51
CA GLN A 53 17.40 -18.53 5.15
C GLN A 53 16.39 -17.47 5.61
N GLN A 54 16.88 -16.37 6.19
CA GLN A 54 16.04 -15.25 6.58
C GLN A 54 15.42 -14.53 5.38
N ALA A 55 16.16 -14.35 4.28
CA ALA A 55 15.62 -13.76 3.06
C ALA A 55 14.47 -14.60 2.48
N VAL A 56 14.59 -15.93 2.49
CA VAL A 56 13.51 -16.84 2.09
C VAL A 56 12.31 -16.72 3.01
N TYR A 57 12.54 -16.71 4.33
CA TYR A 57 11.47 -16.55 5.32
C TYR A 57 10.73 -15.23 5.15
N TRP A 58 11.44 -14.10 5.12
CA TRP A 58 10.86 -12.77 5.01
C TRP A 58 10.15 -12.55 3.68
N SER A 59 10.72 -13.04 2.57
CA SER A 59 10.05 -13.00 1.25
C SER A 59 8.75 -13.79 1.24
N SER A 60 8.76 -14.99 1.83
CA SER A 60 7.59 -15.86 1.89
C SER A 60 6.53 -15.27 2.81
N TRP A 61 6.93 -14.74 3.97
CA TRP A 61 6.05 -14.09 4.95
C TRP A 61 5.36 -12.88 4.35
N LYS A 62 6.13 -11.96 3.76
CA LYS A 62 5.62 -10.78 3.08
C LYS A 62 4.60 -11.17 2.01
N SER A 63 4.98 -12.07 1.10
CA SER A 63 4.14 -12.43 -0.05
C SER A 63 2.86 -13.15 0.37
N GLU A 64 2.93 -13.99 1.40
CA GLU A 64 1.76 -14.64 2.00
C GLU A 64 0.79 -13.59 2.54
N ARG A 65 1.29 -12.60 3.30
CA ARG A 65 0.47 -11.56 3.93
C ARG A 65 -0.17 -10.62 2.90
N GLU A 66 0.56 -10.25 1.86
CA GLU A 66 0.02 -9.43 0.76
C GLU A 66 -1.07 -10.16 -0.01
N MET A 67 -0.87 -11.44 -0.30
CA MET A 67 -1.88 -12.21 -1.03
C MET A 67 -3.10 -12.54 -0.17
N ARG A 68 -2.92 -12.76 1.14
CA ARG A 68 -4.03 -13.14 2.02
C ARG A 68 -5.12 -12.08 2.09
N GLY A 69 -4.78 -10.80 2.16
CA GLY A 69 -5.77 -9.72 2.21
C GLY A 69 -6.71 -9.70 1.01
N ASP A 70 -6.20 -10.16 -0.15
CA ASP A 70 -6.92 -10.24 -1.41
C ASP A 70 -7.67 -11.57 -1.62
N LEU A 71 -7.35 -12.59 -0.81
CA LEU A 71 -7.94 -13.91 -0.92
C LEU A 71 -8.99 -14.10 0.16
N TYR A 72 -10.26 -14.15 -0.25
CA TYR A 72 -11.32 -14.66 0.63
C TYR A 72 -11.09 -16.16 0.82
N LEU A 73 -10.59 -16.56 2.00
CA LEU A 73 -10.25 -17.94 2.36
C LEU A 73 -11.23 -18.45 3.43
N PRO A 74 -12.40 -19.01 3.04
CA PRO A 74 -13.37 -19.55 3.99
C PRO A 74 -12.72 -20.58 4.93
N GLY A 75 -12.93 -20.43 6.23
CA GLY A 75 -12.37 -21.32 7.26
C GLY A 75 -10.94 -21.00 7.72
N PHE A 76 -10.27 -20.01 7.13
CA PHE A 76 -8.95 -19.51 7.55
C PHE A 76 -8.95 -18.00 7.84
N SER A 77 -10.10 -17.49 8.30
CA SER A 77 -10.22 -16.10 8.74
C SER A 77 -9.35 -15.87 9.97
N LEU A 78 -8.40 -14.95 9.86
CA LEU A 78 -7.64 -14.43 10.98
C LEU A 78 -8.41 -13.24 11.56
N SER A 79 -8.39 -13.09 12.88
CA SER A 79 -8.81 -11.86 13.54
C SER A 79 -7.90 -10.70 13.12
N ASP A 80 -8.38 -9.46 13.28
CA ASP A 80 -7.57 -8.26 13.00
C ASP A 80 -6.26 -8.26 13.80
N GLN A 81 -6.28 -8.82 15.01
CA GLN A 81 -5.10 -8.98 15.85
C GLN A 81 -4.09 -10.00 15.27
N GLU A 82 -4.57 -11.08 14.67
CA GLU A 82 -3.74 -12.10 14.00
C GLU A 82 -3.22 -11.65 12.63
N LEU A 83 -3.95 -10.75 11.95
CA LEU A 83 -3.48 -10.07 10.74
C LEU A 83 -2.40 -9.03 11.06
N ALA A 84 -2.53 -8.36 12.21
CA ALA A 84 -1.53 -7.43 12.73
C ALA A 84 -0.29 -8.13 13.33
N PHE A 85 -0.33 -9.46 13.51
CA PHE A 85 0.81 -10.19 14.07
C PHE A 85 1.97 -10.22 13.09
N TYR A 86 3.07 -9.60 13.49
CA TYR A 86 4.33 -9.61 12.78
C TYR A 86 5.36 -10.37 13.60
N PRO A 87 6.29 -11.14 12.99
CA PRO A 87 7.32 -11.84 13.75
C PRO A 87 8.06 -10.86 14.69
N PRO A 88 8.37 -11.26 15.94
CA PRO A 88 8.90 -10.35 16.94
C PRO A 88 10.35 -9.91 16.67
N PHE A 89 11.05 -10.64 15.81
CA PHE A 89 12.44 -10.39 15.45
C PHE A 89 12.56 -9.62 14.13
N PHE A 90 13.75 -9.08 13.87
CA PHE A 90 14.09 -8.36 12.65
C PHE A 90 15.05 -9.18 11.78
N PRO A 91 15.10 -8.91 10.46
CA PRO A 91 16.15 -9.42 9.60
C PRO A 91 17.53 -9.09 10.17
N THR A 92 18.37 -10.11 10.26
CA THR A 92 19.78 -9.98 10.61
C THR A 92 20.50 -9.05 9.61
N PRO A 93 21.26 -8.04 10.08
CA PRO A 93 22.07 -7.21 9.21
C PRO A 93 23.09 -8.04 8.41
N PRO A 94 23.52 -7.55 7.23
CA PRO A 94 24.67 -8.08 6.51
C PRO A 94 25.91 -8.09 7.43
N ALA A 95 26.88 -8.96 7.14
CA ALA A 95 28.07 -9.09 7.99
C ALA A 95 28.87 -7.76 8.06
N PRO A 96 29.54 -7.42 9.18
CA PRO A 96 30.26 -6.16 9.33
C PRO A 96 31.31 -5.88 8.23
N ARG A 97 31.96 -6.92 7.69
CA ARG A 97 32.91 -6.79 6.56
C ARG A 97 32.23 -6.35 5.26
N ALA A 98 30.95 -6.69 5.08
CA ALA A 98 30.16 -6.25 3.93
C ALA A 98 29.89 -4.74 3.93
N GLU A 99 29.93 -4.07 5.09
CA GLU A 99 29.73 -2.62 5.15
C GLU A 99 30.89 -1.84 4.51
N VAL A 100 32.12 -2.30 4.74
CA VAL A 100 33.35 -1.72 4.17
C VAL A 100 33.51 -2.12 2.69
N GLU A 101 33.16 -3.36 2.33
CA GLU A 101 33.34 -3.89 0.97
C GLU A 101 32.20 -3.53 0.00
N ALA A 102 31.03 -3.10 0.49
CA ALA A 102 29.89 -2.68 -0.35
C ALA A 102 30.17 -1.44 -1.21
N ALA A 103 31.23 -0.67 -0.93
CA ALA A 103 31.68 0.40 -1.83
C ALA A 103 32.35 -0.14 -3.11
N THR A 104 32.85 -1.38 -3.07
CA THR A 104 33.60 -2.03 -4.15
C THR A 104 32.86 -3.22 -4.79
N ASP A 105 31.94 -3.88 -4.08
CA ASP A 105 31.11 -4.98 -4.62
C ASP A 105 29.62 -4.59 -4.73
N PRO A 106 29.08 -4.45 -5.96
CA PRO A 106 27.66 -4.20 -6.20
C PRO A 106 26.70 -5.23 -5.58
N ARG A 107 27.15 -6.47 -5.33
CA ARG A 107 26.32 -7.52 -4.70
C ARG A 107 26.06 -7.21 -3.23
N LEU A 108 27.09 -6.81 -2.49
CA LEU A 108 27.00 -6.45 -1.09
C LEU A 108 26.17 -5.17 -0.90
N ALA A 109 26.29 -4.22 -1.83
CA ALA A 109 25.41 -3.05 -1.87
C ALA A 109 23.93 -3.42 -2.01
N ARG A 110 23.60 -4.38 -2.91
CA ARG A 110 22.22 -4.88 -3.08
C ARG A 110 21.70 -5.65 -1.87
N GLU A 111 22.54 -6.45 -1.23
CA GLU A 111 22.19 -7.17 0.01
C GLU A 111 21.82 -6.17 1.12
N ARG A 112 22.62 -5.12 1.29
CA ARG A 112 22.35 -4.04 2.25
C ARG A 112 21.04 -3.30 1.93
N THR A 113 20.82 -2.93 0.66
CA THR A 113 19.56 -2.28 0.27
C THR A 113 18.36 -3.20 0.50
N SER A 114 18.49 -4.50 0.24
CA SER A 114 17.44 -5.48 0.51
C SER A 114 17.15 -5.61 2.00
N TRP A 115 18.18 -5.59 2.84
CA TRP A 115 18.03 -5.58 4.29
C TRP A 115 17.29 -4.32 4.79
N TYR A 116 17.72 -3.13 4.34
CA TYR A 116 17.01 -1.88 4.66
C TYR A 116 15.56 -1.91 4.17
N PHE A 117 15.31 -2.48 2.99
CA PHE A 117 13.97 -2.61 2.44
C PHE A 117 13.08 -3.44 3.36
N TYR A 118 13.54 -4.61 3.82
CA TYR A 118 12.77 -5.41 4.78
C TYR A 118 12.53 -4.65 6.08
N LEU A 119 13.54 -3.99 6.65
CA LEU A 119 13.34 -3.20 7.87
C LEU A 119 12.28 -2.10 7.71
N ALA A 120 12.34 -1.34 6.62
CA ALA A 120 11.38 -0.30 6.29
C ALA A 120 9.97 -0.87 6.10
N GLU A 121 9.86 -2.01 5.43
CA GLU A 121 8.59 -2.69 5.18
C GLU A 121 7.94 -3.22 6.46
N ILE A 122 8.75 -3.82 7.34
CA ILE A 122 8.35 -4.30 8.66
C ILE A 122 7.81 -3.14 9.50
N SER A 123 8.57 -2.06 9.58
CA SER A 123 8.19 -0.90 10.39
C SER A 123 6.92 -0.24 9.87
N LEU A 124 6.76 -0.12 8.54
CA LEU A 124 5.54 0.41 7.93
C LEU A 124 4.32 -0.46 8.21
N ARG A 125 4.45 -1.79 8.08
CA ARG A 125 3.33 -2.70 8.39
C ARG A 125 2.92 -2.60 9.86
N ARG A 126 3.88 -2.57 10.78
CA ARG A 126 3.60 -2.39 12.21
C ARG A 126 2.91 -1.05 12.47
N LEU A 127 3.36 0.02 11.82
CA LEU A 127 2.70 1.32 11.90
C LEU A 127 1.25 1.25 11.39
N ALA A 128 1.04 0.70 10.20
CA ALA A 128 -0.29 0.55 9.60
C ALA A 128 -1.24 -0.30 10.46
N SER A 129 -0.75 -1.39 11.05
CA SER A 129 -1.54 -2.23 11.95
C SER A 129 -1.92 -1.50 13.23
N ARG A 130 -1.02 -0.71 13.83
CA ARG A 130 -1.33 0.09 15.02
C ARG A 130 -2.39 1.15 14.71
N ILE A 131 -2.23 1.91 13.63
CA ILE A 131 -3.21 2.91 13.19
C ILE A 131 -4.56 2.24 12.94
N SER A 132 -4.59 1.12 12.20
CA SER A 132 -5.85 0.41 11.94
C SER A 132 -6.54 -0.06 13.22
N ALA A 133 -5.79 -0.56 14.20
CA ALA A 133 -6.34 -0.98 15.49
C ALA A 133 -6.91 0.20 16.29
N GLU A 134 -6.25 1.36 16.24
CA GLU A 134 -6.73 2.59 16.88
C GLU A 134 -8.01 3.10 16.22
N MET A 135 -8.07 3.12 14.88
CA MET A 135 -9.27 3.48 14.13
C MET A 135 -10.47 2.59 14.49
N VAL A 136 -10.25 1.27 14.62
CA VAL A 136 -11.28 0.32 15.08
C VAL A 136 -11.68 0.60 16.54
N GLY A 137 -10.74 1.02 17.38
CA GLY A 137 -11.02 1.47 18.75
C GLY A 137 -11.93 2.70 18.76
N LEU A 138 -11.59 3.74 17.99
CA LEU A 138 -12.38 4.95 17.85
C LEU A 138 -13.80 4.64 17.33
N GLN A 139 -13.94 3.71 16.38
CA GLN A 139 -15.26 3.32 15.88
C GLN A 139 -16.13 2.66 16.97
N LYS A 140 -15.53 1.92 17.91
CA LYS A 140 -16.25 1.31 19.04
C LYS A 140 -16.64 2.33 20.09
N GLU A 141 -15.81 3.34 20.32
CA GLU A 141 -16.05 4.41 21.30
C GLU A 141 -17.08 5.43 20.81
N HIS A 142 -17.20 5.62 19.49
CA HIS A 142 -18.08 6.60 18.88
C HIS A 142 -19.20 5.93 18.06
N PRO A 143 -20.39 5.70 18.65
CA PRO A 143 -21.44 4.90 18.02
C PRO A 143 -22.13 5.59 16.84
N THR A 144 -22.02 6.92 16.71
CA THR A 144 -22.57 7.65 15.56
C THR A 144 -21.45 7.94 14.56
N ARG A 145 -21.80 7.88 13.27
CA ARG A 145 -20.87 8.20 12.16
C ARG A 145 -20.22 9.56 12.34
N GLN A 146 -20.99 10.59 12.70
CA GLN A 146 -20.49 11.95 12.88
C GLN A 146 -19.50 12.06 14.05
N ALA A 147 -19.78 11.42 15.17
CA ALA A 147 -18.85 11.39 16.30
C ALA A 147 -17.56 10.66 15.94
N TYR A 148 -17.67 9.54 15.22
CA TYR A 148 -16.52 8.78 14.73
C TYR A 148 -15.67 9.60 13.76
N LEU A 149 -16.27 10.27 12.77
CA LEU A 149 -15.56 11.12 11.82
C LEU A 149 -14.88 12.31 12.51
N ALA A 150 -15.52 12.91 13.52
CA ALA A 150 -14.91 14.00 14.29
C ALA A 150 -13.68 13.52 15.10
N ALA A 151 -13.79 12.37 15.77
CA ALA A 151 -12.68 11.78 16.52
C ALA A 151 -11.53 11.35 15.60
N MET A 152 -11.86 10.70 14.48
CA MET A 152 -10.90 10.36 13.43
C MET A 152 -10.19 11.62 12.91
N ALA A 153 -10.93 12.69 12.59
CA ALA A 153 -10.33 13.93 12.08
C ALA A 153 -9.35 14.56 13.09
N ALA A 154 -9.62 14.43 14.39
CA ALA A 154 -8.71 14.87 15.44
C ALA A 154 -7.44 14.01 15.56
N ALA A 155 -7.52 12.72 15.22
CA ALA A 155 -6.38 11.79 15.26
C ALA A 155 -5.50 11.85 14.01
N VAL A 156 -6.05 12.21 12.84
CA VAL A 156 -5.32 12.23 11.56
C VAL A 156 -3.98 12.98 11.62
N PRO A 157 -3.84 14.18 12.22
CA PRO A 157 -2.54 14.86 12.29
C PRO A 157 -1.43 13.99 12.89
N GLN A 158 -1.74 13.20 13.92
CA GLN A 158 -0.77 12.29 14.55
C GLN A 158 -0.44 11.08 13.66
N TYR A 159 -1.41 10.59 12.88
CA TYR A 159 -1.15 9.52 11.92
C TYR A 159 -0.29 10.01 10.75
N GLU A 160 -0.53 11.22 10.27
CA GLU A 160 0.26 11.85 9.22
C GLU A 160 1.70 12.11 9.69
N GLU A 161 1.87 12.61 10.91
CA GLU A 161 3.18 12.81 11.53
C GLU A 161 3.95 11.50 11.61
N GLN A 162 3.36 10.42 12.16
CA GLN A 162 4.01 9.11 12.23
C GLN A 162 4.38 8.55 10.84
N ALA A 163 3.52 8.76 9.83
CA ALA A 163 3.82 8.34 8.46
C ALA A 163 4.99 9.15 7.86
N GLN A 164 5.06 10.46 8.12
CA GLN A 164 6.16 11.32 7.67
C GLN A 164 7.47 11.04 8.42
N GLU A 165 7.42 10.74 9.72
CA GLU A 165 8.55 10.26 10.50
C GLU A 165 9.10 8.96 9.91
N TRP A 166 8.21 8.02 9.54
CA TRP A 166 8.63 6.80 8.86
C TRP A 166 9.31 7.10 7.52
N ILE A 167 8.73 7.96 6.67
CA ILE A 167 9.32 8.35 5.38
C ILE A 167 10.69 9.00 5.57
N SER A 168 10.81 9.93 6.53
CA SER A 168 12.06 10.65 6.80
C SER A 168 13.14 9.78 7.44
N SER A 169 12.76 8.66 8.07
CA SER A 169 13.69 7.67 8.61
C SER A 169 14.33 6.75 7.56
N LEU A 170 13.83 6.76 6.31
CA LEU A 170 14.36 5.91 5.25
C LEU A 170 15.82 6.28 4.93
N PRO A 171 16.71 5.29 4.75
CA PRO A 171 18.09 5.56 4.33
C PRO A 171 18.11 6.17 2.93
N SER A 172 19.21 6.86 2.59
CA SER A 172 19.36 7.54 1.29
C SER A 172 19.07 6.66 0.07
N SER A 173 19.44 5.38 0.12
CA SER A 173 19.17 4.40 -0.94
C SER A 173 17.69 4.05 -1.13
N LEU A 174 16.83 4.39 -0.17
CA LEU A 174 15.38 4.15 -0.19
C LEU A 174 14.58 5.46 -0.05
N SER A 175 15.24 6.61 -0.10
CA SER A 175 14.61 7.91 0.05
C SER A 175 13.59 8.19 -1.06
N PHE A 176 12.54 8.94 -0.72
CA PHE A 176 11.52 9.41 -1.65
C PHE A 176 11.79 10.81 -2.20
N ALA A 177 12.99 11.35 -1.98
CA ALA A 177 13.38 12.69 -2.43
C ALA A 177 13.35 12.83 -3.96
N GLU A 178 13.77 11.78 -4.67
CA GLU A 178 13.72 11.72 -6.13
C GLU A 178 12.30 11.43 -6.64
N PRO A 179 11.98 11.87 -7.87
CA PRO A 179 10.67 11.65 -8.45
C PRO A 179 10.37 10.15 -8.65
N PRO A 180 9.10 9.71 -8.57
CA PRO A 180 8.71 8.31 -8.70
C PRO A 180 9.19 7.63 -10.00
N GLU A 181 9.38 8.40 -11.06
CA GLU A 181 9.88 7.94 -12.36
C GLU A 181 11.31 7.39 -12.29
N GLU A 182 12.06 7.80 -11.27
CA GLU A 182 13.44 7.38 -11.03
C GLU A 182 13.52 6.25 -10.00
N ASP A 183 12.39 5.74 -9.50
CA ASP A 183 12.38 4.69 -8.49
C ASP A 183 12.97 3.37 -9.01
N ASP A 184 13.85 2.78 -8.22
CA ASP A 184 14.16 1.36 -8.33
C ASP A 184 13.02 0.52 -7.75
N VAL A 185 13.12 -0.81 -7.88
CA VAL A 185 12.08 -1.74 -7.42
C VAL A 185 11.77 -1.58 -5.93
N CYS A 186 12.76 -1.30 -5.08
CA CYS A 186 12.55 -1.16 -3.63
C CYS A 186 11.80 0.13 -3.31
N ARG A 187 12.23 1.25 -3.89
CA ARG A 187 11.55 2.55 -3.73
C ARG A 187 10.14 2.53 -4.27
N PHE A 188 9.94 1.96 -5.47
CA PHE A 188 8.62 1.81 -6.08
C PHE A 188 7.64 1.08 -5.16
N VAL A 189 8.07 -0.05 -4.58
CA VAL A 189 7.25 -0.85 -3.67
C VAL A 189 6.96 -0.10 -2.36
N LEU A 190 7.98 0.51 -1.74
CA LEU A 190 7.80 1.24 -0.48
C LEU A 190 6.90 2.46 -0.65
N ARG A 191 7.06 3.21 -1.74
CA ARG A 191 6.20 4.36 -2.06
C ARG A 191 4.75 3.92 -2.25
N GLY A 192 4.53 2.82 -2.98
CA GLY A 192 3.20 2.22 -3.12
C GLY A 192 2.57 1.80 -1.78
N HIS A 193 3.36 1.26 -0.86
CA HIS A 193 2.89 0.91 0.48
C HIS A 193 2.62 2.14 1.36
N ALA A 194 3.40 3.21 1.26
CA ALA A 194 3.10 4.47 1.94
C ALA A 194 1.75 5.03 1.48
N VAL A 195 1.45 4.97 0.17
CA VAL A 195 0.14 5.36 -0.39
C VAL A 195 -0.99 4.48 0.13
N ASN A 196 -0.75 3.18 0.37
CA ASN A 196 -1.73 2.31 1.03
C ASN A 196 -2.05 2.78 2.47
N LEU A 197 -1.04 3.22 3.23
CA LEU A 197 -1.27 3.74 4.59
C LEU A 197 -2.12 5.00 4.56
N TYR A 198 -1.81 5.97 3.70
CA TYR A 198 -2.60 7.18 3.55
C TYR A 198 -4.02 6.89 3.07
N GLU A 199 -4.21 5.90 2.19
CA GLU A 199 -5.54 5.47 1.78
C GLU A 199 -6.36 4.99 2.99
N VAL A 200 -5.78 4.18 3.88
CA VAL A 200 -6.46 3.73 5.12
C VAL A 200 -6.83 4.93 5.99
N ILE A 201 -5.90 5.86 6.21
CA ILE A 201 -6.11 7.06 7.03
C ILE A 201 -7.27 7.91 6.49
N TYR A 202 -7.33 8.11 5.17
CA TYR A 202 -8.33 9.00 4.56
C TYR A 202 -9.65 8.31 4.19
N TRP A 203 -9.69 6.98 4.13
CA TRP A 203 -10.86 6.22 3.67
C TRP A 203 -12.19 6.57 4.37
N PRO A 204 -12.25 6.78 5.70
CA PRO A 204 -13.50 7.17 6.37
C PRO A 204 -14.08 8.48 5.84
N PHE A 205 -13.23 9.43 5.46
CA PHE A 205 -13.63 10.74 4.95
C PHE A 205 -13.99 10.66 3.46
N THR A 206 -13.21 9.94 2.66
CA THR A 206 -13.52 9.71 1.23
C THR A 206 -14.88 9.04 1.08
N THR A 207 -15.18 8.03 1.91
CA THR A 207 -16.49 7.36 1.87
C THR A 207 -17.62 8.25 2.37
N ALA A 208 -17.43 9.02 3.44
CA ALA A 208 -18.41 10.02 3.89
C ALA A 208 -18.73 11.05 2.82
N PHE A 209 -17.71 11.49 2.09
CA PHE A 209 -17.87 12.38 0.96
C PHE A 209 -18.70 11.77 -0.18
N LEU A 210 -18.34 10.58 -0.64
CA LEU A 210 -19.11 9.90 -1.68
C LEU A 210 -20.55 9.62 -1.25
N ASP A 211 -20.75 9.20 0.01
CA ASP A 211 -22.06 8.93 0.58
C ASP A 211 -22.92 10.19 0.65
N ALA A 212 -22.35 11.33 1.08
CA ALA A 212 -23.02 12.63 1.09
C ALA A 212 -23.45 13.07 -0.32
N LEU A 213 -22.67 12.72 -1.35
CA LEU A 213 -23.04 12.96 -2.75
C LEU A 213 -24.06 11.95 -3.31
N GLY A 214 -24.45 10.93 -2.53
CA GLY A 214 -25.49 9.97 -2.90
C GLY A 214 -25.00 8.59 -3.31
N ALA A 215 -23.74 8.22 -3.06
CA ALA A 215 -23.27 6.84 -3.23
C ALA A 215 -24.04 5.87 -2.30
N ASN A 216 -24.45 6.35 -1.13
CA ASN A 216 -25.32 5.65 -0.20
C ASN A 216 -26.59 6.49 0.06
N PRO A 217 -27.79 5.99 -0.31
CA PRO A 217 -29.05 6.71 -0.11
C PRO A 217 -29.35 7.09 1.35
N GLU A 218 -28.80 6.36 2.33
CA GLU A 218 -29.00 6.63 3.75
C GLU A 218 -28.39 7.96 4.19
N PHE A 219 -27.30 8.40 3.54
CA PHE A 219 -26.53 9.59 3.91
C PHE A 219 -26.53 10.66 2.81
N ALA A 220 -27.34 10.50 1.76
CA ALA A 220 -27.41 11.44 0.66
C ALA A 220 -27.82 12.84 1.16
N GLY A 221 -27.03 13.86 0.84
CA GLY A 221 -27.22 15.24 1.30
C GLY A 221 -26.74 15.50 2.73
N GLU A 222 -26.00 14.57 3.36
CA GLU A 222 -25.36 14.83 4.65
C GLU A 222 -24.40 16.02 4.56
N VAL A 223 -24.52 16.97 5.49
CA VAL A 223 -23.62 18.13 5.58
C VAL A 223 -22.37 17.72 6.33
N LEU A 224 -21.23 17.76 5.63
CA LEU A 224 -19.93 17.45 6.21
C LEU A 224 -19.32 18.68 6.87
N THR A 225 -18.48 18.46 7.88
CA THR A 225 -17.71 19.57 8.46
C THR A 225 -16.54 19.94 7.53
N PRO A 226 -16.05 21.20 7.58
CA PRO A 226 -14.91 21.61 6.75
C PRO A 226 -13.66 20.73 6.94
N SER A 227 -13.45 20.20 8.15
CA SER A 227 -12.36 19.27 8.43
C SER A 227 -12.52 17.93 7.70
N VAL A 228 -13.74 17.38 7.66
CA VAL A 228 -14.04 16.13 6.96
C VAL A 228 -13.91 16.31 5.45
N GLU A 229 -14.41 17.44 4.92
CA GLU A 229 -14.27 17.78 3.50
C GLU A 229 -12.81 17.90 3.07
N LEU A 230 -11.97 18.57 3.87
CA LEU A 230 -10.54 18.69 3.61
C LEU A 230 -9.85 17.32 3.60
N LEU A 231 -10.18 16.45 4.55
CA LEU A 231 -9.60 15.10 4.63
C LEU A 231 -10.08 14.19 3.50
N ALA A 232 -11.33 14.33 3.07
CA ALA A 232 -11.85 13.64 1.90
C ALA A 232 -11.12 14.08 0.62
N GLN A 233 -10.83 15.39 0.49
CA GLN A 233 -10.05 15.91 -0.63
C GLN A 233 -8.64 15.30 -0.66
N LYS A 234 -7.95 15.23 0.49
CA LYS A 234 -6.65 14.52 0.60
C LYS A 234 -6.77 13.03 0.21
N GLY A 235 -7.89 12.40 0.53
CA GLY A 235 -8.20 11.04 0.11
C GLY A 235 -8.30 10.89 -1.42
N LEU A 236 -9.03 11.79 -2.08
CA LEU A 236 -9.13 11.81 -3.56
C LEU A 236 -7.76 12.08 -4.21
N GLU A 237 -6.99 13.02 -3.66
CA GLU A 237 -5.63 13.32 -4.11
C GLU A 237 -4.72 12.09 -3.96
N ASN A 238 -4.81 11.35 -2.86
CA ASN A 238 -4.07 10.10 -2.65
C ASN A 238 -4.46 9.02 -3.68
N HIS A 239 -5.74 8.93 -4.06
CA HIS A 239 -6.18 8.04 -5.14
C HIS A 239 -5.59 8.43 -6.49
N ALA A 240 -5.57 9.72 -6.84
CA ALA A 240 -4.94 10.20 -8.07
C ALA A 240 -3.41 9.98 -8.05
N TYR A 241 -2.76 10.28 -6.91
CA TYR A 241 -1.34 10.05 -6.72
C TYR A 241 -0.96 8.57 -6.88
N ARG A 242 -1.79 7.64 -6.38
CA ARG A 242 -1.60 6.20 -6.61
C ARG A 242 -1.49 5.88 -8.11
N LEU A 243 -2.39 6.43 -8.92
CA LEU A 243 -2.42 6.15 -10.36
C LEU A 243 -1.12 6.62 -11.00
N ALA A 244 -0.68 7.84 -10.67
CA ALA A 244 0.54 8.44 -11.18
C ALA A 244 1.80 7.61 -10.83
N ILE A 245 2.02 7.29 -9.55
CA ILE A 245 3.26 6.62 -9.14
C ILE A 245 3.37 5.17 -9.65
N ASN A 246 2.24 4.52 -9.94
CA ASN A 246 2.23 3.13 -10.41
C ASN A 246 2.38 2.99 -11.93
N ARG A 247 2.37 4.10 -12.68
CA ARG A 247 2.43 4.11 -14.16
C ARG A 247 3.57 3.27 -14.72
N LEU A 248 4.76 3.36 -14.12
CA LEU A 248 5.92 2.56 -14.53
C LEU A 248 5.66 1.05 -14.43
N GLY A 249 4.89 0.60 -13.44
CA GLY A 249 4.57 -0.81 -13.23
C GLY A 249 3.57 -1.39 -14.24
N TYR A 250 2.85 -0.55 -15.00
CA TYR A 250 1.64 -0.99 -15.73
C TYR A 250 1.86 -2.08 -16.77
N ARG A 251 3.07 -2.17 -17.33
CA ARG A 251 3.41 -3.15 -18.38
C ARG A 251 4.44 -4.18 -17.91
N HIS A 252 4.77 -4.19 -16.62
CA HIS A 252 5.77 -5.11 -16.07
C HIS A 252 5.12 -6.24 -15.29
N ARG A 253 5.55 -7.47 -15.59
CA ARG A 253 5.19 -8.64 -14.79
C ARG A 253 6.12 -8.77 -13.59
N HIS A 254 5.58 -8.66 -12.38
CA HIS A 254 6.26 -8.91 -11.12
C HIS A 254 5.26 -9.42 -10.07
N HIS A 255 5.76 -9.82 -8.90
CA HIS A 255 4.95 -10.36 -7.80
C HIS A 255 3.78 -9.43 -7.37
N GLY A 256 4.00 -8.12 -7.46
CA GLY A 256 3.04 -7.09 -7.09
C GLY A 256 2.10 -6.63 -8.21
N THR A 257 2.18 -7.17 -9.44
CA THR A 257 1.38 -6.66 -10.57
C THR A 257 -0.12 -6.80 -10.33
N LEU A 258 -0.59 -7.95 -9.85
CA LEU A 258 -2.03 -8.16 -9.60
C LEU A 258 -2.58 -7.25 -8.48
N PRO A 259 -1.94 -7.16 -7.29
CA PRO A 259 -2.32 -6.17 -6.27
C PRO A 259 -2.27 -4.71 -6.76
N MET A 260 -1.27 -4.36 -7.57
CA MET A 260 -1.16 -3.03 -8.18
C MET A 260 -2.37 -2.75 -9.09
N MET A 261 -2.71 -3.67 -10.00
CA MET A 261 -3.88 -3.50 -10.87
C MET A 261 -5.17 -3.32 -10.07
N ARG A 262 -5.37 -4.08 -8.99
CA ARG A 262 -6.55 -3.95 -8.13
C ARG A 262 -6.61 -2.62 -7.39
N SER A 263 -5.50 -2.17 -6.82
CA SER A 263 -5.46 -0.89 -6.10
C SER A 263 -5.61 0.32 -7.05
N CYS A 264 -5.05 0.25 -8.26
CA CYS A 264 -5.26 1.25 -9.30
C CYS A 264 -6.72 1.23 -9.80
N SER A 265 -7.29 0.05 -10.03
CA SER A 265 -8.70 -0.12 -10.38
C SER A 265 -9.64 0.52 -9.36
N ARG A 266 -9.41 0.23 -8.07
CA ARG A 266 -10.18 0.82 -6.97
C ARG A 266 -10.09 2.34 -6.98
N SER A 267 -8.88 2.89 -7.13
CA SER A 267 -8.66 4.33 -7.14
C SER A 267 -9.32 5.01 -8.34
N ALA A 268 -9.24 4.38 -9.52
CA ALA A 268 -9.94 4.86 -10.70
C ALA A 268 -11.47 4.84 -10.52
N LEU A 269 -12.03 3.78 -9.93
CA LEU A 269 -13.46 3.69 -9.63
C LEU A 269 -13.91 4.76 -8.63
N VAL A 270 -13.11 5.03 -7.58
CA VAL A 270 -13.39 6.09 -6.60
C VAL A 270 -13.42 7.47 -7.27
N LEU A 271 -12.43 7.78 -8.11
CA LEU A 271 -12.36 9.07 -8.82
C LEU A 271 -13.52 9.24 -9.81
N VAL A 272 -13.85 8.18 -10.56
CA VAL A 272 -15.00 8.19 -11.48
C VAL A 272 -16.32 8.32 -10.72
N ALA A 273 -16.47 7.63 -9.59
CA ALA A 273 -17.66 7.74 -8.75
C ALA A 273 -17.83 9.17 -8.22
N ALA A 274 -16.77 9.78 -7.68
CA ALA A 274 -16.77 11.17 -7.27
C ALA A 274 -17.21 12.09 -8.41
N ALA A 275 -16.65 11.91 -9.61
CA ALA A 275 -16.99 12.72 -10.78
C ALA A 275 -18.45 12.61 -11.22
N LEU A 276 -19.01 11.40 -11.25
CA LEU A 276 -20.39 11.17 -11.63
C LEU A 276 -21.37 11.75 -10.60
N LEU A 277 -21.06 11.55 -9.32
CA LEU A 277 -21.92 12.01 -8.23
C LEU A 277 -21.93 13.54 -8.17
N THR A 278 -20.77 14.21 -8.25
CA THR A 278 -20.69 15.68 -8.29
C THR A 278 -21.46 16.28 -9.48
N GLN A 279 -21.38 15.65 -10.67
CA GLN A 279 -22.18 16.08 -11.84
C GLN A 279 -23.69 15.96 -11.57
N SER A 280 -24.13 14.87 -10.93
CA SER A 280 -25.55 14.62 -10.67
C SER A 280 -26.15 15.51 -9.58
N SER A 281 -25.34 15.92 -8.61
CA SER A 281 -25.78 16.77 -7.49
C SER A 281 -25.96 18.24 -7.88
N GLY A 282 -25.53 18.65 -9.08
CA GLY A 282 -25.64 20.04 -9.55
C GLY A 282 -24.83 21.06 -8.73
N THR A 283 -23.91 20.58 -7.88
CA THR A 283 -23.01 21.40 -7.07
C THR A 283 -21.92 21.99 -7.98
N GLU A 284 -22.19 23.15 -8.57
CA GLU A 284 -21.20 23.93 -9.34
C GLU A 284 -20.06 24.52 -8.48
N GLY A 285 -20.07 24.30 -7.17
CA GLY A 285 -19.04 24.82 -6.26
C GLY A 285 -18.75 23.88 -5.09
N GLY A 286 -17.46 23.55 -4.91
CA GLY A 286 -16.94 23.00 -3.65
C GLY A 286 -15.74 22.08 -3.83
N HIS A 287 -15.92 20.96 -4.54
CA HIS A 287 -14.95 19.88 -4.55
C HIS A 287 -14.41 19.64 -5.95
N SER A 288 -13.20 20.11 -6.22
CA SER A 288 -12.52 19.81 -7.47
C SER A 288 -11.89 18.43 -7.39
N LEU A 289 -12.22 17.58 -8.36
CA LEU A 289 -11.43 16.38 -8.61
C LEU A 289 -9.95 16.76 -8.79
N PRO A 290 -9.02 15.89 -8.36
CA PRO A 290 -7.59 16.14 -8.50
C PRO A 290 -7.18 16.46 -9.94
N ASN A 291 -6.09 17.22 -10.11
CA ASN A 291 -5.58 17.51 -11.45
C ASN A 291 -5.23 16.22 -12.21
N ASP A 292 -5.49 16.22 -13.52
CA ASP A 292 -5.19 15.10 -14.43
C ASP A 292 -5.84 13.75 -14.06
N TRP A 293 -6.84 13.74 -13.16
CA TRP A 293 -7.50 12.50 -12.73
C TRP A 293 -8.08 11.71 -13.91
N TYR A 294 -8.65 12.40 -14.91
CA TYR A 294 -9.32 11.76 -16.05
C TYR A 294 -8.31 11.08 -16.98
N GLY A 295 -7.16 11.73 -17.23
CA GLY A 295 -6.04 11.15 -17.98
C GLY A 295 -5.49 9.91 -17.27
N ALA A 296 -5.24 10.03 -15.96
CA ALA A 296 -4.77 8.92 -15.13
C ALA A 296 -5.75 7.72 -15.13
N VAL A 297 -7.07 7.96 -15.08
CA VAL A 297 -8.09 6.90 -15.22
C VAL A 297 -8.03 6.25 -16.60
N GLY A 298 -7.82 7.03 -17.67
CA GLY A 298 -7.61 6.50 -19.03
C GLY A 298 -6.43 5.53 -19.12
N GLU A 299 -5.31 5.85 -18.46
CA GLU A 299 -4.16 4.95 -18.41
C GLU A 299 -4.43 3.67 -17.58
N VAL A 300 -5.31 3.74 -16.58
CA VAL A 300 -5.79 2.55 -15.86
C VAL A 300 -6.66 1.68 -16.78
N VAL A 301 -7.50 2.28 -17.61
CA VAL A 301 -8.25 1.51 -18.64
C VAL A 301 -7.27 0.79 -19.56
N ASP A 302 -6.21 1.47 -20.01
CA ASP A 302 -5.15 0.87 -20.83
C ASP A 302 -4.36 -0.21 -20.07
N LEU A 303 -4.11 -0.03 -18.76
CA LEU A 303 -3.55 -1.05 -17.87
C LEU A 303 -4.40 -2.32 -17.93
N LEU A 304 -5.69 -2.20 -17.68
CA LEU A 304 -6.59 -3.34 -17.61
C LEU A 304 -6.76 -4.01 -18.97
N ALA A 305 -6.82 -3.24 -20.07
CA ALA A 305 -6.90 -3.78 -21.43
C ALA A 305 -5.70 -4.66 -21.77
N PHE A 306 -4.51 -4.30 -21.29
CA PHE A 306 -3.30 -5.09 -21.53
C PHE A 306 -3.29 -6.43 -20.79
N TRP A 307 -3.85 -6.47 -19.57
CA TRP A 307 -3.84 -7.66 -18.71
C TRP A 307 -5.14 -8.48 -18.72
N GLU A 308 -6.18 -8.04 -19.43
CA GLU A 308 -7.52 -8.64 -19.38
C GLU A 308 -7.54 -10.12 -19.79
N CYS A 309 -6.65 -10.54 -20.70
CA CYS A 309 -6.53 -11.93 -21.12
C CYS A 309 -6.01 -12.88 -20.02
N GLU A 310 -5.41 -12.34 -18.95
CA GLU A 310 -4.80 -13.15 -17.89
C GLU A 310 -5.68 -13.30 -16.65
N THR A 311 -6.70 -12.43 -16.52
CA THR A 311 -7.62 -12.44 -15.39
C THR A 311 -8.94 -11.78 -15.78
N ARG A 312 -10.03 -12.56 -15.67
CA ARG A 312 -11.41 -12.12 -15.95
C ARG A 312 -11.83 -10.90 -15.12
N GLU A 313 -11.27 -10.74 -13.93
CA GLU A 313 -11.55 -9.59 -13.07
C GLU A 313 -11.19 -8.27 -13.74
N MET A 314 -10.03 -8.20 -14.40
CA MET A 314 -9.55 -6.96 -15.04
C MET A 314 -10.42 -6.59 -16.24
N GLU A 315 -10.89 -7.58 -17.00
CA GLU A 315 -11.86 -7.37 -18.09
C GLU A 315 -13.16 -6.76 -17.56
N LEU A 316 -13.71 -7.31 -16.47
CA LEU A 316 -14.96 -6.82 -15.89
C LEU A 316 -14.82 -5.38 -15.39
N VAL A 317 -13.76 -5.10 -14.63
CA VAL A 317 -13.49 -3.77 -14.10
C VAL A 317 -13.28 -2.76 -15.22
N ARG A 318 -12.54 -3.12 -16.28
CA ARG A 318 -12.34 -2.24 -17.45
C ARG A 318 -13.67 -1.84 -18.08
N ARG A 319 -14.56 -2.81 -18.33
CA ARG A 319 -15.88 -2.52 -18.92
C ARG A 319 -16.72 -1.59 -18.04
N VAL A 320 -16.62 -1.73 -16.71
CA VAL A 320 -17.30 -0.82 -15.77
C VAL A 320 -16.71 0.58 -15.87
N LEU A 321 -15.38 0.71 -15.86
CA LEU A 321 -14.70 2.01 -16.01
C LEU A 321 -15.02 2.66 -17.35
N ASP A 322 -14.96 1.93 -18.47
CA ASP A 322 -15.29 2.45 -19.81
C ASP A 322 -16.71 3.00 -19.85
N LYS A 323 -17.67 2.23 -19.32
CA LYS A 323 -19.08 2.64 -19.27
C LYS A 323 -19.26 3.88 -18.40
N ALA A 324 -18.63 3.93 -17.24
CA ALA A 324 -18.74 5.03 -16.30
C ALA A 324 -18.04 6.30 -16.82
N CYS A 325 -16.88 6.18 -17.47
CA CYS A 325 -16.21 7.29 -18.15
C CYS A 325 -17.05 7.85 -19.30
N GLY A 326 -17.75 7.00 -20.06
CA GLY A 326 -18.67 7.45 -21.11
C GLY A 326 -19.91 8.20 -20.60
N MET A 327 -20.22 8.12 -19.31
CA MET A 327 -21.31 8.88 -18.67
C MET A 327 -20.86 10.26 -18.15
N ILE A 328 -19.54 10.48 -18.03
CA ILE A 328 -18.99 11.76 -17.58
C ILE A 328 -19.06 12.74 -18.74
N SER A 329 -19.69 13.89 -18.52
CA SER A 329 -19.55 15.02 -19.44
C SER A 329 -18.07 15.40 -19.45
N ALA A 330 -17.40 15.21 -20.59
CA ALA A 330 -15.95 15.39 -20.70
C ALA A 330 -15.52 16.71 -20.04
N PRO A 331 -14.55 16.70 -19.11
CA PRO A 331 -14.10 17.93 -18.47
C PRO A 331 -13.62 18.89 -19.56
N SER A 332 -14.20 20.09 -19.62
CA SER A 332 -13.81 21.10 -20.62
C SER A 332 -12.30 21.34 -20.53
N PRO A 333 -11.55 21.32 -21.64
CA PRO A 333 -10.11 21.59 -21.66
C PRO A 333 -9.72 22.98 -21.10
N SER A 334 -10.70 23.84 -20.81
CA SER A 334 -10.51 25.22 -20.37
C SER A 334 -10.21 25.39 -18.87
N ALA A 335 -10.30 24.37 -18.03
CA ALA A 335 -9.99 24.48 -16.60
C ALA A 335 -8.48 24.37 -16.27
N TYR A 336 -7.64 23.95 -17.22
CA TYR A 336 -6.21 23.69 -17.00
C TYR A 336 -5.26 24.78 -17.52
N ARG A 337 -5.72 26.02 -17.70
CA ARG A 337 -4.78 27.13 -17.92
C ARG A 337 -4.23 27.58 -16.57
N LEU A 338 -3.01 27.12 -16.28
CA LEU A 338 -2.07 27.75 -15.37
C LEU A 338 -2.19 29.28 -15.52
N ARG A 339 -2.58 29.97 -14.44
CA ARG A 339 -2.27 31.39 -14.34
C ARG A 339 -0.75 31.47 -14.21
N VAL A 340 -0.12 31.95 -15.29
CA VAL A 340 1.29 32.34 -15.36
C VAL A 340 1.60 33.37 -14.29
#